data_AF-A0A960U1D7-F1
#
_entry.id   AF-A0A960U1D7-F1
#
_cell.length_a   1.000
_cell.length_b   1.000
_cell.length_c   1.000
_cell.angle_alpha   90.00
_cell.angle_beta   90.00
_cell.angle_gamma   90.00
#
_symmetry.space_group_name_H-M   'P 1'
#
loop_
_entity.id
_entity.type
_entity.pdbx_description
1 polymer ?
#
loop_
_entity_poly.entity_id
_entity_poly.type
_entity_poly.pdbx_seq_one_letter_code
_entity_poly.pdbx_strand_id
1 'polypeptide(L)'
;AEISRRLSVPVIGIGAGSGCDGQVLVINDMLGMQSGFTPKFVKRFLNLDGLMREAVQAYRKEVTAATFPAAEQSFAMKPEEHKKFAAGTDATSEVV
;
A
#
# COMPACT_ATOMS: atom_id res chain seq x y z
N ALA A 1 9.58 -23.00 26.83
CA ALA A 1 8.45 -23.93 26.95
C ALA A 1 7.95 -24.13 28.38
N GLU A 2 8.74 -23.84 29.43
CA GLU A 2 8.32 -24.07 30.83
C GLU A 2 7.01 -23.33 31.20
N ILE A 3 6.85 -22.09 30.76
CA ILE A 3 5.63 -21.30 31.01
C ILE A 3 4.41 -21.94 30.33
N SER A 4 4.49 -22.25 29.03
CA SER A 4 3.38 -22.86 28.28
C SER A 4 2.93 -24.20 28.86
N ARG A 5 3.86 -24.99 29.42
CA ARG A 5 3.51 -26.27 30.07
C ARG A 5 2.79 -26.12 31.42
N ARG A 6 2.96 -24.99 32.10
CA ARG A 6 2.43 -24.77 33.47
C ARG A 6 1.08 -24.07 33.48
N LEU A 7 0.73 -23.36 32.41
CA LEU A 7 -0.52 -22.64 32.31
C LEU A 7 -1.56 -23.51 31.59
N SER A 8 -2.82 -23.41 32.01
CA SER A 8 -3.95 -24.07 31.33
C SER A 8 -4.46 -23.28 30.12
N VAL A 9 -4.12 -21.99 30.04
CA VAL A 9 -4.49 -21.11 28.92
C VAL A 9 -3.41 -21.14 27.82
N PRO A 10 -3.78 -21.00 26.53
CA PRO A 10 -2.81 -20.95 25.44
C PRO A 10 -1.84 -19.76 25.55
N VAL A 11 -0.55 -20.00 25.30
CA VAL A 11 0.48 -18.96 25.26
C VAL A 11 0.86 -18.67 23.80
N ILE A 12 0.70 -17.42 23.38
CA ILE A 12 1.08 -16.95 22.02
C ILE A 12 2.40 -16.18 22.10
N GLY A 13 3.43 -16.69 21.43
CA GLY A 13 4.79 -16.13 21.48
C GLY A 13 5.12 -15.21 20.32
N ILE A 14 5.90 -14.17 20.60
CA ILE A 14 6.68 -13.39 19.62
C ILE A 14 8.11 -13.29 20.13
N GLY A 15 9.06 -13.90 19.43
CA GLY A 15 10.45 -14.00 19.91
C GLY A 15 10.65 -14.85 21.17
N ALA A 16 9.69 -15.70 21.52
CA ALA A 16 9.75 -16.59 22.68
C ALA A 16 10.20 -18.04 22.33
N GLY A 17 10.65 -18.27 21.09
CA GLY A 17 10.96 -19.59 20.55
C GLY A 17 9.72 -20.42 20.20
N SER A 18 9.93 -21.62 19.67
CA SER A 18 8.86 -22.53 19.20
C SER A 18 8.11 -23.27 20.33
N GLY A 19 8.46 -23.03 21.59
CA GLY A 19 7.86 -23.71 22.75
C GLY A 19 6.57 -23.07 23.28
N CYS A 20 5.96 -22.15 22.52
CA CYS A 20 4.64 -21.58 22.78
C CYS A 20 3.58 -22.31 21.95
N ASP A 21 2.33 -22.29 22.40
CA ASP A 21 1.22 -23.01 21.76
C ASP A 21 0.81 -22.38 20.42
N GLY A 22 1.12 -21.09 20.25
CA GLY A 22 0.99 -20.38 18.99
C GLY A 22 2.06 -19.31 18.83
N GLN A 23 2.10 -18.69 17.66
CA GLN A 23 3.05 -17.64 17.32
C GLN A 23 2.32 -16.44 16.75
N VAL A 24 2.85 -15.26 16.99
CA VAL A 24 2.38 -14.00 16.39
C VAL A 24 3.57 -13.21 15.86
N LEU A 25 3.35 -12.54 14.72
CA LEU A 25 4.28 -11.58 14.12
C LEU A 25 3.49 -10.36 13.67
N VAL A 26 4.16 -9.20 13.65
CA VAL A 26 3.61 -8.00 13.01
C VAL A 26 3.63 -8.22 11.50
N ILE A 27 2.49 -8.01 10.84
CA ILE A 27 2.35 -8.27 9.39
C ILE A 27 3.36 -7.48 8.55
N ASN A 28 3.63 -6.23 8.92
CA ASN A 28 4.59 -5.37 8.22
C ASN A 28 6.01 -5.94 8.25
N ASP A 29 6.43 -6.48 9.39
CA ASP A 29 7.75 -7.08 9.57
C ASP A 29 7.83 -8.42 8.82
N MET A 30 6.78 -9.24 8.94
CA MET A 30 6.65 -10.53 8.27
C MET A 30 6.70 -10.38 6.74
N LEU A 31 6.02 -9.37 6.19
CA LEU A 31 5.98 -9.09 4.75
C LEU A 31 7.16 -8.25 4.25
N GLY A 32 8.06 -7.79 5.13
CA GLY A 32 9.20 -6.98 4.74
C GLY A 32 8.78 -5.66 4.10
N MET A 33 7.80 -4.97 4.68
CA MET A 33 7.29 -3.68 4.18
C MET A 33 8.29 -2.53 4.31
N GLN A 34 9.31 -2.67 5.17
CA GLN A 34 10.35 -1.67 5.36
C GLN A 34 11.73 -2.32 5.19
N SER A 35 12.61 -1.65 4.45
CA SER A 35 13.97 -2.14 4.14
C SER A 35 14.97 -2.00 5.29
N GLY A 36 14.61 -1.26 6.34
CA GLY A 36 15.46 -1.01 7.50
C GLY A 36 15.52 -2.17 8.51
N PHE A 37 15.53 -1.81 9.80
CA PHE A 37 15.67 -2.74 10.92
C PHE A 37 14.67 -3.90 10.85
N THR A 38 15.17 -5.12 11.06
CA THR A 38 14.35 -6.31 11.28
C THR A 38 14.72 -6.89 12.64
N PRO A 39 13.75 -7.04 13.57
CA PRO A 39 14.02 -7.69 14.83
C PRO A 39 14.54 -9.12 14.62
N LYS A 40 15.48 -9.59 15.45
CA LYS A 40 16.12 -10.90 15.30
C LYS A 40 15.15 -12.09 15.25
N PHE A 41 13.99 -11.97 15.89
CA PHE A 41 12.97 -13.01 15.93
C PHE A 41 12.06 -13.04 14.69
N VAL A 42 12.16 -12.04 13.81
CA VAL A 42 11.33 -11.95 12.61
C VAL A 42 12.00 -12.74 11.49
N LYS A 43 11.24 -13.65 10.89
CA LYS A 43 11.51 -14.16 9.55
C LYS A 43 10.72 -13.31 8.56
N ARG A 44 11.41 -12.66 7.62
CA ARG A 44 10.76 -12.05 6.45
C ARG A 44 10.32 -13.16 5.50
N PHE A 45 9.02 -13.24 5.23
CA PHE A 45 8.43 -14.16 4.25
C PHE A 45 8.29 -13.52 2.87
N LEU A 46 8.37 -12.19 2.78
CA LEU A 46 8.33 -11.42 1.54
C LEU A 46 9.25 -10.20 1.65
N ASN A 47 9.66 -9.65 0.50
CA ASN A 47 10.28 -8.33 0.39
C ASN A 47 9.28 -7.35 -0.25
N LEU A 48 8.24 -6.96 0.51
CA LEU A 48 7.18 -6.11 -0.02
C LEU A 48 7.66 -4.68 -0.30
N ASP A 49 8.67 -4.18 0.42
CA ASP A 49 9.31 -2.87 0.13
C ASP A 49 9.81 -2.80 -1.32
N GLY A 50 10.49 -3.85 -1.80
CA GLY A 50 10.96 -3.92 -3.19
C GLY A 50 9.82 -3.87 -4.20
N LEU A 51 8.80 -4.71 -4.01
CA LEU A 51 7.63 -4.76 -4.89
C LEU A 51 6.84 -3.43 -4.90
N MET A 52 6.70 -2.78 -3.75
CA MET A 52 6.06 -1.46 -3.67
C MET A 52 6.87 -0.40 -4.43
N ARG A 53 8.21 -0.42 -4.33
CA ARG A 53 9.06 0.51 -5.09
C ARG A 53 8.90 0.31 -6.60
N GLU A 54 8.90 -0.93 -7.06
CA GLU A 54 8.68 -1.26 -8.48
C GLU A 54 7.33 -0.75 -8.97
N ALA A 55 6.25 -1.01 -8.22
CA ALA A 55 4.91 -0.55 -8.57
C ALA A 55 4.81 0.98 -8.64
N VAL A 56 5.36 1.69 -7.66
CA VAL A 56 5.36 3.16 -7.64
C VAL A 56 6.21 3.75 -8.78
N GLN A 57 7.32 3.11 -9.12
CA GLN A 57 8.14 3.51 -10.28
C GLN A 57 7.39 3.32 -11.60
N ALA A 58 6.69 2.19 -11.77
CA ALA A 58 5.86 1.94 -12.93
C ALA A 58 4.74 2.99 -13.07
N TYR A 59 4.02 3.26 -11.98
CA TYR A 59 3.02 4.32 -11.92
C TYR A 59 3.60 5.69 -12.32
N ARG A 60 4.72 6.08 -11.72
CA ARG A 60 5.40 7.34 -12.05
C ARG A 60 5.75 7.40 -13.54
N LYS A 61 6.26 6.32 -14.11
CA LYS A 61 6.64 6.24 -15.53
C LYS A 61 5.42 6.48 -16.41
N GLU A 62 4.30 5.82 -16.13
CA GLU A 62 3.09 5.93 -16.93
C GLU A 62 2.43 7.31 -16.82
N VAL A 63 2.40 7.91 -15.62
CA VAL A 63 1.92 9.29 -15.43
C VAL A 63 2.80 10.28 -16.18
N THR A 64 4.13 10.15 -16.06
CA THR A 64 5.07 11.07 -16.73
C THR A 64 5.02 10.93 -18.25
N ALA A 65 4.72 9.73 -18.74
CA ALA A 65 4.51 9.46 -20.16
C ALA A 65 3.09 9.82 -20.65
N ALA A 66 2.21 10.29 -19.76
CA ALA A 66 0.80 10.53 -20.04
C ALA A 66 0.05 9.30 -20.63
N THR A 67 0.53 8.09 -20.35
CA THR A 67 -0.16 6.84 -20.72
C THR A 67 -1.14 6.39 -19.65
N PHE A 68 -0.98 6.88 -18.41
CA PHE A 68 -1.94 6.74 -17.34
C PHE A 68 -2.42 8.13 -16.86
N PRO A 69 -3.74 8.30 -16.58
CA PRO A 69 -4.81 7.34 -16.84
C PRO A 69 -5.10 7.21 -18.35
N ALA A 70 -5.43 5.99 -18.79
CA ALA A 70 -5.96 5.74 -20.12
C ALA A 70 -7.47 5.96 -20.15
N ALA A 71 -8.09 5.76 -21.32
CA ALA A 71 -9.51 6.00 -21.52
C ALA A 71 -10.37 5.10 -20.62
N GLU A 72 -9.93 3.86 -20.36
CA GLU A 72 -10.65 2.89 -19.53
C GLU A 72 -10.65 3.27 -18.05
N GLN A 73 -9.68 4.07 -17.58
CA GLN A 73 -9.63 4.61 -16.22
C GLN A 73 -10.14 6.05 -16.13
N SER A 74 -10.74 6.57 -17.21
CA SER A 74 -11.20 7.96 -17.30
C SER A 74 -12.71 8.03 -17.51
N PHE A 75 -13.34 9.03 -16.89
CA PHE A 75 -14.74 9.38 -17.17
C PHE A 75 -14.78 10.62 -18.04
N ALA A 76 -15.51 10.55 -19.16
CA ALA A 76 -15.75 11.70 -20.01
C ALA A 76 -16.88 12.58 -19.44
N MET A 77 -16.70 13.89 -19.49
CA MET A 77 -17.78 14.85 -19.23
C MET A 77 -18.87 14.71 -20.30
N LYS A 78 -20.14 14.74 -19.89
CA LYS A 78 -21.26 14.74 -20.86
C LYS A 78 -21.16 15.97 -21.76
N PRO A 79 -21.45 15.85 -23.07
CA PRO A 79 -21.29 16.97 -24.03
C PRO A 79 -22.04 18.24 -23.62
N GLU A 80 -23.24 18.10 -23.05
CA GLU A 80 -24.05 19.25 -22.62
C GLU A 80 -23.47 19.98 -21.41
N GLU A 81 -22.85 19.25 -20.48
CA GLU A 81 -22.16 19.87 -19.33
C GLU A 81 -20.86 20.54 -19.77
N HIS A 82 -20.16 19.95 -20.75
CA HIS A 82 -18.96 20.56 -21.33
C HIS A 82 -19.25 21.90 -22.01
N LYS A 83 -20.34 22.00 -22.78
CA LYS A 83 -20.77 23.26 -23.40
C LYS A 83 -21.09 24.33 -22.36
N LYS A 84 -21.80 23.99 -21.28
CA LYS A 84 -22.10 24.93 -20.18
C LYS A 84 -20.82 25.42 -19.50
N PHE A 85 -19.88 24.52 -19.25
CA PHE A 85 -18.59 24.85 -18.65
C PHE A 85 -17.78 25.80 -19.54
N ALA A 86 -17.64 25.48 -20.82
CA ALA A 86 -16.93 26.32 -21.80
C ALA A 86 -17.55 27.72 -21.93
N ALA A 87 -18.89 27.82 -21.99
CA ALA A 87 -19.59 29.09 -22.03
C ALA A 87 -19.42 29.94 -20.77
N GLY A 88 -19.15 29.32 -19.61
CA GLY A 88 -18.87 30.01 -18.35
C GLY A 88 -17.43 30.53 -18.22
N THR A 89 -16.46 29.86 -18.85
CA THR A 89 -15.05 30.28 -18.84
C THR A 89 -14.75 31.45 -19.78
N ASP A 90 -15.47 31.55 -20.90
CA ASP A 90 -15.35 32.67 -21.84
C ASP A 90 -15.88 34.00 -21.27
N ALA A 91 -16.73 33.94 -20.23
CA ALA A 91 -17.23 35.13 -19.53
C ALA A 91 -16.22 35.75 -18.53
N THR A 92 -15.11 35.07 -18.26
CA THR A 92 -14.06 35.55 -17.32
C THR A 92 -12.79 36.07 -18.00
N SER A 93 -12.65 35.92 -19.32
CA SER A 93 -11.50 36.41 -20.10
C SER A 93 -11.67 37.85 -20.63
N GLU A 94 -12.79 38.53 -20.38
CA GLU A 94 -12.97 39.96 -20.71
C GLU A 94 -12.51 40.94 -19.59
N VAL A 95 -11.91 40.45 -18.48
CA VAL A 95 -11.47 41.29 -17.35
C VAL A 95 -9.96 41.21 -17.07
N VAL A 96 -9.13 40.84 -18.05
CA VAL A 96 -7.66 41.01 -17.96
C VAL A 96 -7.12 41.64 -19.24
#